data_AF-A0A933FBZ1-F1
#
_entry.id   AF-A0A933FBZ1-F1
#
_cell.length_a   1.000
_cell.length_b   1.000
_cell.length_c   1.000
_cell.angle_alpha   90.00
_cell.angle_beta   90.00
_cell.angle_gamma   90.00
#
_symmetry.space_group_name_H-M   'P 1'
#
loop_
_entity.id
_entity.type
_entity.pdbx_description
1 polymer ?
#
loop_
_entity_poly.entity_id
_entity_poly.type
_entity_poly.pdbx_seq_one_letter_code
_entity_poly.pdbx_strand_id
1 'polypeptide(L)'
;MSLVMWNRVYLALNTLHVLAVMLFLGSMIMGIFWKRRSDRTDEPRVIAYTLEGIVRAYRWLTLPSAALLVLFGFGMVAVGNVSLRFAWVLLGIATITVSVAVLVLRVAPAQLQLLALARSAADAGSFDRASFDRLTHQWQRWVLIATVAPMIGVALMVFKPH
;
A
#
# COMPACT_ATOMS: atom_id res chain seq x y z
N MET A 1 -34.23 -14.70 5.93
CA MET A 1 -33.37 -13.50 6.04
C MET A 1 -33.84 -12.48 5.00
N SER A 2 -34.32 -11.28 5.37
CA SER A 2 -35.03 -10.38 4.43
C SER A 2 -34.08 -9.68 3.42
N LEU A 3 -34.57 -9.40 2.21
CA LEU A 3 -33.86 -8.65 1.15
C LEU A 3 -33.28 -7.31 1.66
N VAL A 4 -34.01 -6.63 2.54
CA VAL A 4 -33.58 -5.37 3.17
C VAL A 4 -32.33 -5.57 4.02
N MET A 5 -32.24 -6.68 4.76
CA MET A 5 -31.08 -6.93 5.61
C MET A 5 -29.83 -7.26 4.80
N TRP A 6 -29.97 -8.05 3.73
CA TRP A 6 -28.87 -8.35 2.81
C TRP A 6 -28.31 -7.07 2.15
N ASN A 7 -29.19 -6.15 1.74
CA ASN A 7 -28.77 -4.88 1.18
C ASN A 7 -27.98 -4.02 2.19
N ARG A 8 -28.41 -3.97 3.46
CA ARG A 8 -27.68 -3.25 4.52
C ARG A 8 -26.29 -3.82 4.76
N VAL A 9 -26.16 -5.15 4.79
CA VAL A 9 -24.87 -5.82 4.95
C VAL A 9 -23.95 -5.54 3.77
N TYR A 10 -24.47 -5.61 2.54
CA TYR A 10 -23.69 -5.26 1.34
C TYR A 10 -23.15 -3.84 1.40
N LEU A 11 -23.99 -2.85 1.73
CA LEU A 11 -23.60 -1.45 1.83
C LEU A 11 -22.57 -1.20 2.95
N ALA A 12 -22.70 -1.89 4.09
CA ALA A 12 -21.72 -1.82 5.17
C ALA A 12 -20.36 -2.35 4.73
N LEU A 13 -20.33 -3.52 4.06
CA LEU A 13 -19.10 -4.10 3.52
C LEU A 13 -18.47 -3.18 2.46
N ASN A 14 -19.27 -2.58 1.58
CA ASN A 14 -18.78 -1.62 0.59
C ASN A 14 -18.14 -0.39 1.25
N THR A 15 -18.78 0.15 2.29
CA THR A 15 -18.23 1.28 3.04
C THR A 15 -16.89 0.92 3.69
N LEU A 16 -16.82 -0.23 4.36
CA LEU A 16 -15.58 -0.72 4.98
C LEU A 16 -14.48 -1.01 3.95
N HIS A 17 -14.84 -1.55 2.78
CA HIS A 17 -13.93 -1.77 1.66
C HIS A 17 -13.31 -0.47 1.15
N VAL A 18 -14.13 0.56 0.92
CA VAL A 18 -13.65 1.88 0.47
C VAL A 18 -12.75 2.53 1.52
N LEU A 19 -13.12 2.47 2.81
CA LEU A 19 -12.25 2.96 3.89
C LEU A 19 -10.90 2.24 3.92
N ALA A 20 -10.89 0.93 3.72
CA ALA A 20 -9.65 0.15 3.63
C ALA A 20 -8.78 0.57 2.43
N VAL A 21 -9.38 0.85 1.26
CA VAL A 21 -8.66 1.42 0.11
C VAL A 21 -8.02 2.76 0.48
N MET A 22 -8.78 3.66 1.11
CA MET A 22 -8.32 5.00 1.46
C MET A 22 -7.13 4.95 2.41
N LEU A 23 -7.18 4.08 3.43
CA LEU A 23 -6.07 3.88 4.36
C LEU A 23 -4.85 3.27 3.66
N PHE A 24 -5.06 2.28 2.80
CA PHE A 24 -3.99 1.60 2.06
C PHE A 24 -3.27 2.54 1.07
N LEU A 25 -4.01 3.27 0.23
CA LEU A 25 -3.42 4.24 -0.70
C LEU A 25 -2.82 5.44 0.04
N GLY A 26 -3.53 5.95 1.05
CA GLY A 26 -3.10 7.08 1.85
C GLY A 26 -1.77 6.81 2.54
N SER A 27 -1.58 5.64 3.16
CA SER A 27 -0.33 5.29 3.83
C SER A 27 0.85 5.23 2.87
N MET A 28 0.67 4.68 1.66
CA MET A 28 1.73 4.61 0.65
C MET A 28 2.12 5.99 0.14
N ILE A 29 1.14 6.83 -0.22
CA ILE A 29 1.39 8.19 -0.73
C ILE A 29 2.08 9.03 0.35
N MET A 30 1.62 8.95 1.61
CA MET A 30 2.27 9.65 2.73
C MET A 30 3.69 9.13 2.97
N GLY A 31 3.92 7.82 2.87
CA GLY A 31 5.27 7.25 2.97
C GLY A 31 6.23 7.79 1.90
N ILE A 32 5.76 7.90 0.65
CA ILE A 32 6.53 8.51 -0.46
C ILE A 32 6.83 9.99 -0.17
N PHE A 33 5.82 10.74 0.28
CA PHE A 33 5.97 12.17 0.59
C PHE A 33 7.02 12.40 1.69
N TRP A 34 6.87 11.72 2.82
CA TRP A 34 7.77 11.90 3.96
C TRP A 34 9.19 11.42 3.68
N LYS A 35 9.35 10.28 2.98
CA LYS A 35 10.68 9.81 2.57
C LYS A 35 11.39 10.83 1.67
N ARG A 36 10.70 11.37 0.66
CA ARG A 36 11.29 12.40 -0.21
C ARG A 36 11.66 13.66 0.55
N ARG A 37 10.89 14.02 1.58
CA ARG A 37 11.19 15.18 2.43
C ARG A 37 12.41 14.91 3.30
N SER A 38 12.51 13.73 3.92
CA SER A 38 13.66 13.37 4.75
C SER A 38 14.94 13.19 3.93
N ASP A 39 14.87 12.57 2.76
CA ASP A 39 16.04 12.38 1.89
C ASP A 39 16.69 13.72 1.49
N ARG A 40 15.92 14.82 1.46
CA ARG A 40 16.42 16.17 1.15
C ARG A 40 17.13 16.86 2.29
N THR A 41 17.00 16.39 3.53
CA THR A 41 17.66 17.02 4.67
C THR A 41 19.15 16.69 4.75
N ASP A 42 19.58 15.64 4.03
CA ASP A 42 20.95 15.10 4.05
C ASP A 42 21.49 14.81 5.47
N GLU A 43 20.57 14.60 6.41
CA GLU A 43 20.85 14.34 7.81
C GLU A 43 20.45 12.89 8.14
N PRO A 44 21.42 11.98 8.30
CA PRO A 44 21.17 10.55 8.51
C PRO A 44 20.20 10.26 9.65
N ARG A 45 20.22 11.02 10.74
CA ARG A 45 19.32 10.82 11.89
C ARG A 45 17.85 11.08 11.54
N VAL A 46 17.60 12.13 10.76
CA VAL A 46 16.25 12.49 10.30
C VAL A 46 15.73 11.46 9.29
N ILE A 47 16.60 11.00 8.39
CA ILE A 47 16.29 9.96 7.41
C ILE A 47 15.95 8.64 8.12
N ALA A 48 16.79 8.20 9.06
CA ALA A 48 16.57 6.98 9.82
C ALA A 48 15.24 7.02 10.59
N TYR A 49 14.99 8.10 11.35
CA TYR A 49 13.74 8.29 12.08
C TYR A 49 12.51 8.22 11.17
N THR A 50 12.59 8.87 10.00
CA THR A 50 11.48 8.86 9.03
C THR A 50 11.24 7.46 8.46
N LEU A 51 12.31 6.74 8.08
CA LEU A 51 12.21 5.37 7.58
C LEU A 51 11.66 4.40 8.62
N GLU A 52 12.01 4.55 9.91
CA GLU A 52 11.40 3.76 10.99
C GLU A 52 9.89 3.99 11.09
N GLY A 53 9.46 5.25 11.01
CA GLY A 53 8.05 5.61 10.97
C GLY A 53 7.33 4.96 9.78
N ILE A 54 7.94 5.01 8.60
CA ILE A 54 7.40 4.38 7.38
C ILE A 54 7.31 2.85 7.53
N VAL A 55 8.35 2.19 8.05
CA VAL A 55 8.34 0.73 8.28
C VAL A 55 7.28 0.35 9.31
N ARG A 56 7.09 1.16 10.37
CA ARG A 56 6.06 0.94 11.37
C ARG A 56 4.65 1.12 10.78
N ALA A 57 4.43 2.18 10.02
CA ALA A 57 3.17 2.42 9.30
C ALA A 57 2.90 1.30 8.28
N TYR A 58 3.92 0.74 7.65
CA TYR A 58 3.76 -0.40 6.77
C TYR A 58 3.17 -1.61 7.50
N ARG A 59 3.74 -1.96 8.67
CA ARG A 59 3.31 -3.10 9.48
C ARG A 59 1.93 -2.93 10.12
N TRP A 60 1.64 -1.73 10.63
CA TRP A 60 0.44 -1.49 11.44
C TRP A 60 -0.72 -0.84 10.69
N LEU A 61 -0.46 -0.21 9.55
CA LEU A 61 -1.49 0.46 8.77
C LEU A 61 -1.62 -0.15 7.37
N THR A 62 -0.53 -0.28 6.62
CA THR A 62 -0.60 -0.67 5.20
C THR A 62 -1.00 -2.13 5.02
N LEU A 63 -0.30 -3.07 5.68
CA LEU A 63 -0.62 -4.50 5.58
C LEU A 63 -2.01 -4.84 6.14
N PRO A 64 -2.42 -4.34 7.33
CA PRO A 64 -3.78 -4.57 7.82
C PRO A 64 -4.84 -3.98 6.90
N SER A 65 -4.62 -2.77 6.35
CA SER A 65 -5.57 -2.17 5.39
C SER A 65 -5.69 -3.00 4.12
N ALA A 66 -4.60 -3.57 3.60
CA ALA A 66 -4.65 -4.47 2.46
C ALA A 66 -5.43 -5.77 2.76
N ALA A 67 -5.24 -6.34 3.95
CA ALA A 67 -5.98 -7.53 4.37
C ALA A 67 -7.48 -7.25 4.50
N LEU A 68 -7.85 -6.14 5.15
CA LEU A 68 -9.23 -5.69 5.27
C LEU A 68 -9.86 -5.40 3.91
N LEU A 69 -9.11 -4.77 3.01
CA LEU A 69 -9.54 -4.48 1.65
C LEU A 69 -9.97 -5.77 0.93
N VAL A 70 -9.12 -6.79 0.96
CA VAL A 70 -9.40 -8.10 0.35
C VAL A 70 -10.59 -8.77 1.05
N LEU A 71 -10.61 -8.78 2.38
CA LEU A 71 -11.66 -9.40 3.19
C LEU A 71 -13.04 -8.83 2.85
N PHE A 72 -13.19 -7.51 2.85
CA PHE A 72 -14.46 -6.85 2.54
C PHE A 72 -14.83 -6.98 1.06
N GLY A 73 -13.85 -7.02 0.16
CA GLY A 73 -14.06 -7.25 -1.27
C GLY A 73 -14.71 -8.61 -1.54
N PHE A 74 -14.14 -9.69 -0.99
CA PHE A 74 -14.72 -11.03 -1.09
C PHE A 74 -16.03 -11.16 -0.32
N GLY A 75 -16.18 -10.47 0.81
CA GLY A 75 -17.46 -10.38 1.53
C GLY A 75 -18.59 -9.84 0.66
N MET A 76 -18.35 -8.77 -0.10
CA MET A 76 -19.33 -8.21 -1.04
C MET A 76 -19.67 -9.17 -2.18
N VAL A 77 -18.68 -9.91 -2.69
CA VAL A 77 -18.91 -10.95 -3.72
C VAL A 77 -19.85 -12.03 -3.19
N ALA A 78 -19.60 -12.53 -1.99
CA ALA A 78 -20.42 -13.58 -1.36
C ALA A 78 -21.84 -13.09 -1.04
N VAL A 79 -21.97 -11.89 -0.45
CA VAL A 79 -23.27 -11.32 -0.06
C VAL A 79 -24.10 -10.87 -1.25
N GLY A 80 -23.47 -10.25 -2.25
CA GLY A 80 -24.13 -9.72 -3.45
C GLY A 80 -24.34 -10.75 -4.55
N ASN A 81 -23.93 -12.01 -4.35
CA ASN A 81 -23.92 -13.06 -5.36
C ASN A 81 -23.27 -12.62 -6.69
N VAL A 82 -22.19 -11.83 -6.59
CA VAL A 82 -21.47 -11.29 -7.75
C VAL A 82 -20.58 -12.39 -8.32
N SER A 83 -20.62 -12.60 -9.63
CA SER A 83 -19.74 -13.57 -10.27
C SER A 83 -18.28 -13.10 -10.24
N LEU A 84 -17.37 -13.94 -9.76
CA LEU A 84 -15.93 -13.71 -9.87
C LEU A 84 -15.44 -13.67 -11.31
N ARG A 85 -16.24 -14.11 -12.29
CA ARG A 85 -15.86 -14.12 -13.71
C ARG A 85 -15.98 -12.76 -14.39
N PHE A 86 -16.59 -11.77 -13.74
CA PHE A 86 -16.67 -10.44 -14.31
C PHE A 86 -15.27 -9.82 -14.42
N ALA A 87 -14.96 -9.26 -15.59
CA ALA A 87 -13.64 -8.73 -15.89
C ALA A 87 -13.19 -7.66 -14.88
N TRP A 88 -14.09 -6.77 -14.45
CA TRP A 88 -13.77 -5.75 -13.44
C TRP A 88 -13.45 -6.33 -12.06
N VAL A 89 -14.06 -7.47 -11.69
CA VAL A 89 -13.75 -8.19 -10.44
C VAL A 89 -12.37 -8.85 -10.55
N LEU A 90 -12.12 -9.59 -11.63
CA LEU A 90 -10.82 -10.26 -11.84
C LEU A 90 -9.67 -9.27 -11.92
N LEU A 91 -9.83 -8.19 -12.68
CA LEU A 91 -8.82 -7.14 -12.79
C LEU A 91 -8.64 -6.40 -11.46
N GLY A 92 -9.71 -6.16 -10.70
CA GLY A 92 -9.62 -5.63 -9.34
C GLY A 92 -8.77 -6.52 -8.43
N ILE A 93 -9.04 -7.83 -8.41
CA ILE A 93 -8.27 -8.81 -7.64
C ILE A 93 -6.81 -8.84 -8.12
N ALA A 94 -6.58 -8.83 -9.44
CA ALA A 94 -5.23 -8.85 -10.00
C ALA A 94 -4.42 -7.62 -9.58
N THR A 95 -5.01 -6.42 -9.66
CA THR A 95 -4.31 -5.17 -9.30
C THR A 95 -3.90 -5.13 -7.83
N ILE A 96 -4.79 -5.51 -6.90
CA ILE A 96 -4.42 -5.57 -5.48
C ILE A 96 -3.40 -6.68 -5.20
N THR A 97 -3.51 -7.82 -5.87
CA THR A 97 -2.52 -8.92 -5.72
C THR A 97 -1.13 -8.47 -6.16
N VAL A 98 -1.02 -7.83 -7.32
CA VAL A 98 0.25 -7.26 -7.81
C VAL A 98 0.79 -6.21 -6.84
N SER A 99 -0.07 -5.31 -6.36
CA SER A 99 0.31 -4.28 -5.39
C SER A 99 0.92 -4.89 -4.13
N VAL A 100 0.20 -5.79 -3.47
CA VAL A 100 0.66 -6.43 -2.23
C VAL A 100 1.91 -7.27 -2.45
N ALA A 101 2.00 -8.00 -3.56
CA ALA A 101 3.19 -8.76 -3.90
C ALA A 101 4.42 -7.85 -4.07
N VAL A 102 4.30 -6.74 -4.81
CA VAL A 102 5.40 -5.77 -4.98
C VAL A 102 5.77 -5.13 -3.65
N LEU A 103 4.78 -4.78 -2.81
CA LEU A 103 5.02 -4.22 -1.49
C LEU A 103 5.84 -5.17 -0.61
N VAL A 104 5.42 -6.43 -0.49
CA VAL A 104 6.07 -7.42 0.38
C VAL A 104 7.42 -7.86 -0.17
N LEU A 105 7.52 -8.11 -1.47
CA LEU A 105 8.71 -8.72 -2.09
C LEU A 105 9.79 -7.71 -2.47
N ARG A 106 9.42 -6.45 -2.73
CA ARG A 106 10.37 -5.44 -3.24
C ARG A 106 10.46 -4.20 -2.36
N VAL A 107 9.33 -3.63 -1.95
CA VAL A 107 9.31 -2.35 -1.23
C VAL A 107 9.77 -2.53 0.21
N ALA A 108 9.20 -3.48 0.96
CA ALA A 108 9.53 -3.69 2.36
C ALA A 108 11.01 -4.07 2.59
N PRO A 109 11.61 -4.99 1.82
CA PRO A 109 13.04 -5.29 1.95
C PRO A 109 13.92 -4.07 1.68
N ALA A 110 13.59 -3.29 0.64
CA ALA A 110 14.33 -2.07 0.33
C ALA A 110 14.19 -1.00 1.42
N GLN A 111 13.03 -0.87 2.08
CA GLN A 111 12.86 0.02 3.22
C GLN A 111 13.76 -0.36 4.40
N LEU A 112 13.86 -1.66 4.71
CA LEU A 112 14.72 -2.15 5.79
C LEU A 112 16.21 -1.92 5.48
N GLN A 113 16.63 -2.15 4.24
CA GLN A 113 18.00 -1.88 3.79
C GLN A 113 18.34 -0.39 3.85
N LEU A 114 17.44 0.49 3.37
CA LEU A 114 17.61 1.93 3.46
C LEU A 114 17.69 2.41 4.92
N LEU A 115 16.87 1.83 5.79
CA LEU A 115 16.89 2.13 7.21
C LEU A 115 18.22 1.71 7.85
N ALA A 116 18.74 0.53 7.52
CA ALA A 116 20.02 0.07 8.02
C ALA A 116 21.17 1.02 7.60
N LEU A 117 21.20 1.44 6.32
CA LEU A 117 22.18 2.40 5.82
C LEU A 117 22.09 3.78 6.52
N ALA A 118 20.87 4.28 6.73
CA ALA A 118 20.67 5.56 7.40
C ALA A 118 21.11 5.51 8.88
N ARG A 119 20.84 4.40 9.57
CA ARG A 119 21.30 4.17 10.95
C ARG A 119 22.82 4.07 11.04
N SER A 120 23.44 3.26 10.18
CA SER A 120 24.90 3.15 10.17
C SER A 120 25.58 4.49 9.91
N ALA A 121 25.01 5.31 9.04
CA ALA A 121 25.51 6.66 8.77
C ALA A 121 25.35 7.60 9.98
N ALA A 122 24.25 7.49 10.72
CA ALA A 122 24.01 8.27 11.95
C ALA A 122 24.96 7.91 13.10
N ASP A 123 25.40 6.65 13.16
CA ASP A 123 26.27 6.12 14.22
C ASP A 123 27.76 6.27 13.91
N ALA A 124 28.18 5.95 12.67
CA ALA A 124 29.60 5.94 12.28
C ALA A 124 30.10 7.26 11.68
N GLY A 125 29.20 8.21 11.38
CA GLY A 125 29.53 9.51 10.79
C GLY A 125 29.99 9.46 9.32
N SER A 126 30.05 8.27 8.70
CA SER A 126 30.30 8.08 7.27
C SER A 126 29.03 7.59 6.57
N PHE A 127 28.57 8.32 5.55
CA PHE A 127 27.36 8.00 4.81
C PHE A 127 27.71 7.52 3.40
N ASP A 128 27.48 6.24 3.12
CA ASP A 128 27.53 5.71 1.75
C ASP A 128 26.32 6.19 0.93
N ARG A 129 26.41 7.44 0.49
CA ARG A 129 25.37 8.13 -0.26
C ARG A 129 25.09 7.46 -1.60
N ALA A 130 26.14 6.96 -2.26
CA ALA A 130 26.01 6.33 -3.56
C ALA A 130 25.14 5.07 -3.50
N SER A 131 25.37 4.20 -2.50
CA SER A 131 24.53 3.01 -2.30
C SER A 131 23.11 3.35 -1.87
N PHE A 132 22.96 4.34 -0.97
CA PHE A 132 21.65 4.81 -0.52
C PHE A 132 20.80 5.36 -1.68
N ASP A 133 21.37 6.17 -2.56
CA ASP A 133 20.66 6.77 -3.69
C ASP A 133 20.24 5.71 -4.72
N ARG A 134 21.14 4.78 -5.07
CA ARG A 134 20.82 3.66 -5.97
C ARG A 134 19.65 2.82 -5.44
N LEU A 135 19.64 2.54 -4.14
CA LEU A 135 18.57 1.78 -3.52
C LEU A 135 17.28 2.62 -3.42
N THR A 136 17.37 3.91 -3.14
CA THR A 136 16.23 4.83 -3.13
C THR A 136 15.55 4.88 -4.50
N HIS A 137 16.29 4.96 -5.60
CA HIS A 137 15.72 4.92 -6.95
C HIS A 137 15.02 3.60 -7.29
N GLN A 138 15.57 2.46 -6.82
CA GLN A 138 14.91 1.17 -6.95
C GLN A 138 13.61 1.13 -6.14
N TRP A 139 13.67 1.55 -4.88
CA TRP A 139 12.50 1.64 -4.00
C TRP A 139 11.41 2.53 -4.61
N GLN A 140 11.76 3.70 -5.17
CA GLN A 140 10.82 4.63 -5.82
C GLN A 140 10.07 3.99 -7.00
N ARG A 141 10.77 3.20 -7.83
CA ARG A 141 10.12 2.49 -8.95
C ARG A 141 9.12 1.46 -8.44
N TRP A 142 9.51 0.65 -7.46
CA TRP A 142 8.63 -0.40 -6.94
C TRP A 142 7.44 0.16 -6.16
N VAL A 143 7.64 1.18 -5.34
CA VAL A 143 6.54 1.81 -4.59
C VAL A 143 5.56 2.53 -5.52
N LEU A 144 6.05 3.10 -6.64
CA LEU A 144 5.18 3.69 -7.66
C LEU A 144 4.30 2.62 -8.31
N ILE A 145 4.88 1.49 -8.73
CA ILE A 145 4.13 0.36 -9.29
C ILE A 145 3.08 -0.13 -8.28
N ALA A 146 3.50 -0.33 -7.03
CA ALA A 146 2.61 -0.78 -5.95
C ALA A 146 1.48 0.21 -5.64
N THR A 147 1.68 1.51 -5.87
CA THR A 147 0.66 2.55 -5.63
C THR A 147 -0.27 2.71 -6.83
N VAL A 148 0.26 2.66 -8.06
CA VAL A 148 -0.54 2.85 -9.28
C VAL A 148 -1.47 1.66 -9.54
N ALA A 149 -1.03 0.43 -9.30
CA ALA A 149 -1.86 -0.76 -9.49
C ALA A 149 -3.23 -0.67 -8.77
N PRO A 150 -3.30 -0.42 -7.45
CA PRO A 150 -4.59 -0.30 -6.76
C PRO A 150 -5.37 0.95 -7.16
N MET A 151 -4.73 2.03 -7.66
CA MET A 151 -5.45 3.17 -8.24
C MET A 151 -6.20 2.78 -9.52
N ILE A 152 -5.61 1.92 -10.36
CA ILE A 152 -6.30 1.32 -11.51
C ILE A 152 -7.48 0.47 -11.01
N GLY A 153 -7.27 -0.32 -9.96
CA GLY A 153 -8.33 -1.09 -9.29
C GLY A 153 -9.50 -0.21 -8.84
N VAL A 154 -9.22 0.95 -8.23
CA VAL A 154 -10.26 1.93 -7.87
C VAL A 154 -11.02 2.41 -9.09
N ALA A 155 -10.33 2.81 -10.17
CA ALA A 155 -10.98 3.26 -11.40
C ALA A 155 -11.91 2.16 -11.97
N LEU A 156 -11.44 0.92 -12.04
CA LEU A 156 -12.24 -0.22 -12.51
C LEU A 156 -13.50 -0.46 -11.67
N MET A 157 -13.40 -0.28 -10.35
CA MET A 157 -14.53 -0.49 -9.43
C MET A 157 -15.54 0.66 -9.48
N VAL A 158 -15.07 1.89 -9.73
CA VAL A 158 -15.92 3.08 -9.89
C VAL A 158 -16.65 3.07 -11.23
N PHE A 159 -15.96 2.72 -12.33
CA PHE A 159 -16.52 2.68 -13.67
C PHE A 159 -17.08 1.29 -14.05
N LYS A 160 -17.35 0.42 -13.08
CA LYS A 160 -17.89 -0.91 -13.35
C LYS A 160 -19.25 -0.80 -14.05
N PRO A 161 -19.55 -1.69 -15.01
CA PRO A 161 -20.88 -1.75 -15.63
C PRO A 161 -21.94 -2.10 -14.56
N HIS A 162 -23.07 -1.41 -14.62
CA HIS A 162 -24.22 -1.61 -13.73
C HIS A 162 -25.08 -2.78 -14.17
#